data_AF-A0A352JSS9-F1
#
_entry.id   AF-A0A352JSS9-F1
#
_cell.length_a   1.000
_cell.length_b   1.000
_cell.length_c   1.000
_cell.angle_alpha   90.00
_cell.angle_beta   90.00
_cell.angle_gamma   90.00
#
_symmetry.space_group_name_H-M   'P 1'
#
loop_
_entity.id
_entity.type
_entity.pdbx_description
1 polymer ?
#
loop_
_entity_poly.entity_id
_entity_poly.type
_entity_poly.pdbx_seq_one_letter_code
_entity_poly.pdbx_strand_id
1 'polypeptide(L)'
;MNVEQLISLVYLASGIILFMLAIIILRENSGNRLNRVVSMMLIFAGIAPFTAAIYKSILESMPGFPVWFVNTFYIWEFYFPALLYFSAVFPEPQPVYLKHKRLLQLAFLPHVFHLLLVLLLSDPDKILGLLTLESTLPIIGQLLQLYSAILRVIATLVGFLLLIHKRFFSLVNLIYVSFALYFLYLGYKNIENPRLKQQVRLVINGIWVAMGLYVIGFLIPEILSFKFPSSLRDIMLVATLLVGP
;
A
#
# COMPACT_ATOMS: atom_id res chain seq x y z
N MET A 1 -13.72 -12.77 25.39
CA MET A 1 -13.33 -12.19 24.10
C MET A 1 -11.97 -12.76 23.73
N ASN A 2 -11.86 -13.46 22.61
CA ASN A 2 -10.59 -14.07 22.20
C ASN A 2 -9.63 -12.97 21.71
N VAL A 3 -8.32 -13.21 21.82
CA VAL A 3 -7.27 -12.25 21.43
C VAL A 3 -7.42 -11.82 19.96
N GLU A 4 -7.79 -12.76 19.09
CA GLU A 4 -8.04 -12.47 17.66
C GLU A 4 -9.22 -11.52 17.44
N GLN A 5 -10.30 -11.68 18.21
CA GLN A 5 -11.46 -10.77 18.16
C GLN A 5 -11.09 -9.37 18.62
N LEU A 6 -10.23 -9.25 19.65
CA LEU A 6 -9.71 -7.96 20.09
C LEU A 6 -8.87 -7.29 19.00
N ILE A 7 -7.98 -8.03 18.33
CA ILE A 7 -7.15 -7.50 17.23
C ILE A 7 -8.04 -7.03 16.07
N SER A 8 -9.03 -7.82 15.67
CA SER A 8 -9.98 -7.44 14.61
C SER A 8 -10.78 -6.20 14.98
N LEU A 9 -11.21 -6.06 16.25
CA LEU A 9 -11.92 -4.88 16.72
C LEU A 9 -11.03 -3.64 16.67
N VAL A 10 -9.76 -3.75 17.09
CA VAL A 10 -8.79 -2.65 17.01
C VAL A 10 -8.58 -2.23 15.56
N TYR A 11 -8.39 -3.18 14.64
CA TYR A 11 -8.25 -2.90 13.22
C TYR A 11 -9.49 -2.20 12.64
N LEU A 12 -10.69 -2.68 12.98
CA LEU A 12 -11.93 -2.08 12.52
C LEU A 12 -12.08 -0.64 13.05
N ALA A 13 -11.84 -0.44 14.35
CA ALA A 13 -11.91 0.87 14.99
C ALA A 13 -10.90 1.85 14.38
N SER A 14 -9.63 1.44 14.21
CA SER A 14 -8.60 2.26 13.56
C SER A 14 -8.99 2.64 12.14
N GLY A 15 -9.47 1.68 11.33
CA GLY A 15 -9.93 1.96 9.97
C GLY A 15 -11.07 2.98 9.92
N ILE A 16 -12.09 2.80 10.76
CA ILE A 16 -13.23 3.73 10.86
C ILE A 16 -12.77 5.12 11.29
N ILE A 17 -11.93 5.23 12.32
CA ILE A 17 -11.40 6.51 12.81
C ILE A 17 -10.64 7.23 11.69
N LEU A 18 -9.76 6.53 10.96
CA LEU A 18 -9.00 7.12 9.85
C LEU A 18 -9.90 7.62 8.73
N PHE A 19 -10.93 6.85 8.35
CA PHE A 19 -11.92 7.30 7.35
C PHE A 19 -12.73 8.50 7.84
N MET A 20 -13.18 8.49 9.10
CA MET A 20 -13.91 9.61 9.68
C MET A 20 -13.06 10.88 9.71
N LEU A 21 -11.81 10.79 10.18
CA LEU A 21 -10.86 11.91 10.18
C LEU A 21 -10.63 12.44 8.76
N ALA A 22 -10.43 11.56 7.79
CA ALA A 22 -10.26 11.95 6.40
C ALA A 22 -11.46 12.75 5.87
N ILE A 23 -12.68 12.28 6.15
CA ILE A 23 -13.93 12.95 5.74
C ILE A 23 -14.09 14.29 6.46
N ILE A 24 -13.83 14.35 7.76
CA ILE A 24 -13.93 15.58 8.56
C ILE A 24 -12.97 16.64 8.02
N ILE A 25 -11.70 16.30 7.83
CA ILE A 25 -10.67 17.20 7.31
C ILE A 25 -11.02 17.69 5.90
N LEU A 26 -11.55 16.80 5.06
CA LEU A 26 -11.96 17.14 3.70
C LEU A 26 -13.17 18.09 3.71
N ARG A 27 -14.11 17.87 4.62
CA ARG A 27 -15.33 18.68 4.76
C ARG A 27 -15.05 20.06 5.35
N GLU A 28 -14.08 20.18 6.25
CA GLU A 28 -13.69 21.46 6.86
C GLU A 28 -13.27 22.48 5.80
N ASN A 29 -12.43 22.07 4.84
CA ASN A 29 -12.05 22.91 3.71
C ASN A 29 -11.56 22.09 2.51
N SER A 30 -12.49 21.68 1.66
CA SER A 30 -12.19 20.88 0.45
C SER A 30 -11.38 21.66 -0.60
N GLY A 31 -11.44 22.99 -0.57
CA GLY A 31 -10.63 23.87 -1.42
C GLY A 31 -9.15 23.84 -1.03
N ASN A 32 -8.86 23.69 0.27
CA ASN A 32 -7.50 23.61 0.77
C ASN A 32 -6.80 22.36 0.23
N ARG A 33 -5.65 22.57 -0.40
CA ARG A 33 -4.84 21.48 -0.95
C ARG A 33 -4.30 20.57 0.15
N LEU A 34 -3.87 21.11 1.29
CA LEU A 34 -3.32 20.31 2.39
C LEU A 34 -4.39 19.33 2.90
N ASN A 35 -5.61 19.82 3.13
CA ASN A 35 -6.73 18.99 3.57
C ASN A 35 -6.98 17.84 2.60
N ARG A 36 -7.04 18.10 1.28
CA ARG A 36 -7.22 17.04 0.28
C ARG A 36 -6.12 15.98 0.33
N VAL A 37 -4.87 16.38 0.53
CA VAL A 37 -3.72 15.47 0.58
C VAL A 37 -3.73 14.63 1.85
N VAL A 38 -3.99 15.25 2.99
CA VAL A 38 -4.12 14.56 4.28
C VAL A 38 -5.28 13.56 4.23
N SER A 39 -6.45 13.98 3.75
CA SER A 39 -7.61 13.10 3.60
C SER A 39 -7.33 11.91 2.68
N MET A 40 -6.67 12.13 1.54
CA MET A 40 -6.27 11.04 0.63
C MET A 40 -5.31 10.06 1.31
N MET A 41 -4.30 10.56 2.02
CA MET A 41 -3.36 9.74 2.78
C MET A 41 -4.06 8.92 3.87
N LEU A 42 -4.95 9.53 4.65
CA LEU A 42 -5.71 8.87 5.71
C LEU A 42 -6.69 7.82 5.17
N ILE A 43 -7.32 8.07 4.01
CA ILE A 43 -8.15 7.06 3.33
C ILE A 43 -7.32 5.83 2.99
N PHE A 44 -6.17 5.98 2.34
CA PHE A 44 -5.33 4.81 2.02
C PHE A 44 -4.78 4.12 3.25
N ALA A 45 -4.41 4.87 4.29
CA ALA A 45 -4.01 4.31 5.58
C ALA A 45 -5.13 3.48 6.22
N GLY A 46 -6.38 3.95 6.15
CA GLY A 46 -7.55 3.28 6.71
C GLY A 46 -7.95 1.99 6.01
N ILE A 47 -7.61 1.83 4.72
CA ILE A 47 -7.93 0.62 3.94
C ILE A 47 -7.26 -0.62 4.52
N ALA A 48 -5.99 -0.54 4.92
CA ALA A 48 -5.26 -1.68 5.48
C ALA A 48 -5.94 -2.29 6.72
N PRO A 49 -6.15 -1.56 7.82
CA PRO A 49 -6.78 -2.12 9.01
C PRO A 49 -8.26 -2.47 8.76
N PHE A 50 -8.99 -1.70 7.94
CA PHE A 50 -10.37 -2.02 7.60
C PHE A 50 -10.50 -3.37 6.87
N THR A 51 -9.69 -3.58 5.83
CA THR A 51 -9.70 -4.83 5.06
C THR A 51 -9.14 -6.00 5.89
N ALA A 52 -8.12 -5.77 6.73
CA ALA A 52 -7.61 -6.78 7.66
C ALA A 52 -8.66 -7.23 8.68
N ALA A 53 -9.48 -6.30 9.20
CA ALA A 53 -10.58 -6.62 10.10
C ALA A 53 -11.65 -7.48 9.43
N ILE A 54 -12.03 -7.14 8.18
CA ILE A 54 -12.96 -7.94 7.38
C ILE A 54 -12.39 -9.33 7.14
N TYR A 55 -11.10 -9.42 6.80
CA TYR A 55 -10.44 -10.70 6.55
C TYR A 55 -10.48 -11.62 7.78
N LYS A 56 -10.01 -11.13 8.93
CA LYS A 56 -9.98 -11.92 10.17
C LYS A 56 -11.38 -12.22 10.74
N SER A 57 -12.39 -11.40 10.47
CA SER A 57 -13.72 -11.57 11.06
C SER A 57 -14.68 -12.39 10.20
N ILE A 58 -14.54 -12.33 8.88
CA ILE A 58 -15.53 -12.85 7.92
C ILE A 58 -14.91 -13.87 6.97
N LEU A 59 -13.75 -13.56 6.40
CA LEU A 59 -13.18 -14.32 5.28
C LEU A 59 -12.48 -15.61 5.70
N GLU A 60 -11.84 -15.62 6.86
CA GLU A 60 -11.16 -16.81 7.39
C GLU A 60 -12.14 -17.98 7.61
N SER A 61 -13.41 -17.68 7.85
CA SER A 61 -14.48 -18.65 8.12
C SER A 61 -15.25 -19.11 6.86
N MET A 62 -14.98 -18.55 5.67
CA MET A 62 -15.71 -18.85 4.43
C MET A 62 -14.78 -19.35 3.30
N PRO A 63 -14.65 -20.67 3.11
CA PRO A 63 -13.90 -21.21 1.97
C PRO A 63 -14.58 -20.87 0.64
N GLY A 64 -13.81 -20.37 -0.33
CA GLY A 64 -14.29 -20.03 -1.69
C GLY A 64 -14.47 -18.54 -1.97
N PHE A 65 -13.99 -17.65 -1.11
CA PHE A 65 -14.11 -16.21 -1.35
C PHE A 65 -13.30 -15.76 -2.59
N PRO A 66 -13.82 -14.82 -3.42
CA PRO A 66 -13.13 -14.42 -4.65
C PRO A 66 -11.74 -13.81 -4.41
N VAL A 67 -10.73 -14.34 -5.09
CA VAL A 67 -9.32 -13.91 -4.99
C VAL A 67 -9.14 -12.42 -5.31
N TRP A 68 -9.91 -11.88 -6.26
CA TRP A 68 -9.86 -10.46 -6.61
C TRP A 68 -10.26 -9.56 -5.43
N PHE A 69 -11.16 -10.01 -4.56
CA PHE A 69 -11.57 -9.23 -3.39
C PHE A 69 -10.45 -9.18 -2.36
N VAL A 70 -9.78 -10.31 -2.12
CA VAL A 70 -8.58 -10.37 -1.27
C VAL A 70 -7.48 -9.44 -1.81
N ASN A 71 -7.33 -9.37 -3.13
CA ASN A 71 -6.36 -8.50 -3.78
C ASN A 71 -6.70 -7.00 -3.71
N THR A 72 -7.95 -6.65 -3.37
CA THR A 72 -8.32 -5.25 -3.02
C THR A 72 -7.52 -4.74 -1.82
N PHE A 73 -6.96 -5.64 -1.00
CA PHE A 73 -6.02 -5.29 0.06
C PHE A 73 -4.90 -4.38 -0.47
N TYR A 74 -4.31 -4.67 -1.64
CA TYR A 74 -3.19 -3.90 -2.19
C TYR A 74 -3.50 -2.41 -2.47
N ILE A 75 -4.76 -1.97 -2.41
CA ILE A 75 -5.12 -0.55 -2.47
C ILE A 75 -4.51 0.23 -1.29
N TRP A 76 -4.29 -0.39 -0.13
CA TRP A 76 -3.68 0.32 1.00
C TRP A 76 -2.26 0.81 0.67
N GLU A 77 -1.53 0.15 -0.24
CA GLU A 77 -0.15 0.52 -0.57
C GLU A 77 -0.03 1.90 -1.22
N PHE A 78 -1.13 2.46 -1.74
CA PHE A 78 -1.19 3.85 -2.16
C PHE A 78 -0.95 4.86 -1.04
N TYR A 79 -0.96 4.40 0.22
CA TYR A 79 -0.50 5.16 1.36
C TYR A 79 0.94 5.66 1.20
N PHE A 80 1.88 4.86 0.67
CA PHE A 80 3.28 5.28 0.55
C PHE A 80 3.50 6.47 -0.40
N PRO A 81 3.02 6.44 -1.66
CA PRO A 81 3.12 7.61 -2.52
C PRO A 81 2.27 8.78 -1.99
N ALA A 82 1.14 8.53 -1.30
CA ALA A 82 0.39 9.60 -0.65
C ALA A 82 1.15 10.25 0.51
N LEU A 83 1.87 9.48 1.32
CA LEU A 83 2.74 9.95 2.40
C LEU A 83 3.91 10.76 1.83
N LEU A 84 4.53 10.28 0.75
CA LEU A 84 5.57 11.02 0.03
C LEU A 84 5.02 12.35 -0.50
N TYR A 85 3.85 12.34 -1.13
CA TYR A 85 3.21 13.56 -1.64
C TYR A 85 2.84 14.52 -0.49
N PHE A 86 2.32 14.01 0.62
CA PHE A 86 2.03 14.76 1.84
C PHE A 86 3.28 15.44 2.41
N SER A 87 4.36 14.68 2.60
CA SER A 87 5.62 15.20 3.15
C SER A 87 6.27 16.28 2.27
N ALA A 88 5.97 16.30 0.98
CA ALA A 88 6.45 17.32 0.07
C ALA A 88 5.65 18.62 0.15
N VAL A 89 4.42 18.58 0.70
CA VAL A 89 3.52 19.74 0.88
C VAL A 89 3.55 20.26 2.31
N PHE A 90 3.67 19.37 3.29
CA PHE A 90 3.65 19.65 4.73
C PHE A 90 4.97 19.20 5.37
N PRO A 91 5.52 19.91 6.38
CA PRO A 91 4.96 21.10 7.04
C PRO A 91 4.98 22.38 6.23
N GLU A 92 6.04 22.55 5.44
CA GLU A 92 6.24 23.64 4.50
C GLU A 92 6.50 23.04 3.10
N PRO A 93 5.95 23.63 2.02
CA PRO A 93 6.14 23.11 0.68
C PRO A 93 7.62 23.01 0.28
N GLN A 94 8.05 21.82 -0.12
CA GLN A 94 9.42 21.57 -0.52
C GLN A 94 9.71 22.11 -1.93
N PRO A 95 10.96 22.49 -2.26
CA PRO A 95 11.33 22.91 -3.61
C PRO A 95 10.99 21.87 -4.68
N VAL A 96 11.10 20.58 -4.35
CA VAL A 96 10.72 19.46 -5.24
C VAL A 96 9.23 19.52 -5.58
N TYR A 97 8.37 19.83 -4.61
CA TYR A 97 6.94 20.00 -4.84
C TYR A 97 6.66 21.19 -5.76
N LEU A 98 7.32 22.32 -5.54
CA LEU A 98 7.13 23.54 -6.31
C LEU A 98 7.61 23.40 -7.76
N LYS A 99 8.75 22.75 -7.99
CA LYS A 99 9.37 22.61 -9.31
C LYS A 99 8.92 21.36 -10.08
N HIS A 100 8.70 20.26 -9.38
CA HIS A 100 8.54 18.93 -9.97
C HIS A 100 7.28 18.20 -9.46
N LYS A 101 6.18 18.91 -9.27
CA LYS A 101 4.89 18.34 -8.82
C LYS A 101 4.48 17.07 -9.59
N ARG A 102 4.69 17.03 -10.91
CA ARG A 102 4.37 15.87 -11.76
C ARG A 102 5.18 14.63 -11.37
N LEU A 103 6.43 14.80 -10.97
CA LEU A 103 7.29 13.69 -10.52
C LEU A 103 6.71 13.02 -9.25
N LEU A 104 6.20 13.82 -8.32
CA LEU A 104 5.54 13.31 -7.12
C LEU A 104 4.21 12.60 -7.44
N GLN A 105 3.51 13.02 -8.49
CA GLN A 105 2.31 12.32 -8.97
C GLN A 105 2.67 11.01 -9.69
N LEU A 106 3.79 10.98 -10.42
CA LEU A 106 4.30 9.76 -11.05
C LEU A 106 4.74 8.71 -10.04
N ALA A 107 5.02 9.09 -8.79
CA ALA A 107 5.29 8.14 -7.71
C ALA A 107 4.12 7.17 -7.42
N PHE A 108 2.90 7.49 -7.85
CA PHE A 108 1.75 6.59 -7.76
C PHE A 108 1.78 5.47 -8.80
N LEU A 109 2.50 5.66 -9.92
CA LEU A 109 2.46 4.76 -11.06
C LEU A 109 2.93 3.33 -10.73
N PRO A 110 4.02 3.11 -9.96
CA PRO A 110 4.41 1.76 -9.56
C PRO A 110 3.28 1.02 -8.84
N HIS A 111 2.55 1.68 -7.95
CA HIS A 111 1.44 1.08 -7.19
C HIS A 111 0.18 0.86 -8.04
N VAL A 112 -0.10 1.74 -9.00
CA VAL A 112 -1.14 1.48 -10.02
C VAL A 112 -0.80 0.23 -10.81
N PHE A 113 0.46 0.14 -11.28
CA PHE A 113 0.93 -1.03 -12.00
C PHE A 113 0.86 -2.29 -11.13
N HIS A 114 1.26 -2.20 -9.87
CA HIS A 114 1.16 -3.30 -8.91
C HIS A 114 -0.27 -3.79 -8.73
N LEU A 115 -1.19 -2.87 -8.47
CA LEU A 115 -2.59 -3.19 -8.27
C LEU A 115 -3.18 -3.86 -9.51
N LEU A 116 -2.90 -3.32 -10.71
CA LEU A 116 -3.36 -3.93 -11.97
C LEU A 116 -2.76 -5.31 -12.19
N LEU A 117 -1.46 -5.47 -11.92
CA LEU A 117 -0.76 -6.76 -12.02
C LEU A 117 -1.41 -7.79 -11.11
N VAL A 118 -1.69 -7.45 -9.85
CA VAL A 118 -2.27 -8.39 -8.89
C VAL A 118 -3.77 -8.59 -9.13
N LEU A 119 -4.54 -7.59 -9.59
CA LEU A 119 -5.96 -7.78 -9.89
C LEU A 119 -6.20 -8.58 -11.17
N LEU A 120 -5.40 -8.37 -12.22
CA LEU A 120 -5.61 -8.98 -13.53
C LEU A 120 -4.89 -10.32 -13.71
N LEU A 121 -3.73 -10.50 -13.05
CA LEU A 121 -2.83 -11.64 -13.29
C LEU A 121 -2.69 -12.58 -12.09
N SER A 122 -3.53 -12.44 -11.06
CA SER A 122 -3.44 -13.23 -9.82
C SER A 122 -3.72 -14.72 -9.98
N ASP A 123 -4.21 -15.17 -11.14
CA ASP A 123 -4.53 -16.57 -11.41
C ASP A 123 -3.92 -17.00 -12.76
N PRO A 124 -2.60 -17.26 -12.81
CA PRO A 124 -1.89 -17.61 -14.04
C PRO A 124 -2.46 -18.87 -14.71
N ASP A 125 -2.98 -19.80 -13.91
CA ASP A 125 -3.55 -21.06 -14.40
C ASP A 125 -4.86 -20.86 -15.15
N LYS A 126 -5.68 -19.87 -14.77
CA LYS A 126 -6.85 -19.46 -15.57
C LYS A 126 -6.44 -18.85 -16.91
N ILE A 127 -5.36 -18.06 -16.91
CA ILE A 127 -4.84 -17.45 -18.14
C ILE A 127 -4.28 -18.54 -19.05
N LEU A 128 -3.54 -19.51 -18.50
CA LEU A 128 -3.00 -20.65 -19.25
C LEU A 128 -4.09 -21.62 -19.75
N GLY A 129 -5.15 -21.83 -18.97
CA GLY A 129 -6.30 -22.67 -19.35
C GLY A 129 -7.14 -22.11 -20.51
N LEU A 130 -7.15 -20.78 -20.72
CA LEU A 130 -7.77 -20.15 -21.89
C LEU A 130 -6.96 -20.35 -23.19
N LEU A 131 -5.73 -20.88 -23.09
CA LEU A 131 -4.77 -20.93 -24.20
C LEU A 131 -4.56 -22.35 -24.75
N THR A 132 -5.17 -23.36 -24.15
CA THR A 132 -5.25 -24.72 -24.72
C THR A 132 -6.38 -24.80 -25.74
N LEU A 133 -6.18 -24.15 -26.88
CA LEU A 133 -7.07 -24.26 -28.04
C LEU A 133 -6.64 -25.48 -28.85
N GLU A 134 -7.34 -26.60 -28.71
CA GLU A 134 -7.17 -27.77 -29.57
C GLU A 134 -7.92 -27.55 -30.88
N SER A 135 -7.22 -27.71 -32.01
CA SER A 135 -7.83 -27.70 -33.34
C SER A 135 -7.50 -28.97 -34.10
N THR A 136 -8.49 -29.53 -34.79
CA THR A 136 -8.37 -30.75 -35.60
C THR A 136 -7.73 -30.53 -36.98
N LEU A 137 -7.43 -29.28 -37.36
CA LEU A 137 -6.90 -28.93 -38.69
C LEU A 137 -5.37 -28.70 -38.64
N PRO A 138 -4.55 -29.33 -39.51
CA PRO A 138 -3.09 -29.33 -39.38
C PRO A 138 -2.41 -27.96 -39.43
N ILE A 139 -2.86 -27.09 -40.34
CA ILE A 139 -2.27 -25.75 -40.55
C ILE A 139 -2.66 -24.80 -39.41
N ILE A 140 -3.90 -24.89 -38.94
CA ILE A 140 -4.41 -24.13 -37.79
C ILE A 140 -3.73 -24.62 -36.50
N GLY A 141 -3.47 -25.92 -36.38
CA GLY A 141 -2.72 -26.52 -35.29
C GLY A 141 -1.30 -26.00 -35.16
N GLN A 142 -0.56 -25.84 -36.26
CA GLN A 142 0.80 -25.27 -36.22
C GLN A 142 0.81 -23.77 -35.83
N LEU A 143 -0.15 -22.98 -36.33
CA LEU A 143 -0.29 -21.56 -35.93
C LEU A 143 -0.68 -21.43 -34.45
N LEU A 144 -1.58 -22.28 -33.96
CA LEU A 144 -1.96 -22.33 -32.54
C LEU A 144 -0.80 -22.81 -31.65
N GLN A 145 0.06 -23.71 -32.13
CA GLN A 145 1.28 -24.10 -31.41
C GLN A 145 2.28 -22.95 -31.27
N LEU A 146 2.50 -22.15 -32.32
CA LEU A 146 3.35 -20.96 -32.23
C LEU A 146 2.75 -19.91 -31.27
N TYR A 147 1.44 -19.67 -31.37
CA TYR A 147 0.73 -18.75 -30.49
C TYR A 147 0.80 -19.21 -29.01
N SER A 148 0.52 -20.48 -28.74
CA SER A 148 0.61 -21.04 -27.39
C SER A 148 2.04 -21.05 -26.83
N ALA A 149 3.07 -21.25 -27.66
CA ALA A 149 4.45 -21.12 -27.24
C ALA A 149 4.80 -19.69 -26.81
N ILE A 150 4.41 -18.68 -27.60
CA ILE A 150 4.60 -17.26 -27.25
C ILE A 150 3.89 -16.94 -25.93
N LEU A 151 2.65 -17.40 -25.78
CA LEU A 151 1.88 -17.15 -24.56
C LEU A 151 2.43 -17.87 -23.34
N ARG A 152 2.99 -19.07 -23.48
CA ARG A 152 3.69 -19.75 -22.39
C ARG A 152 4.90 -18.96 -21.93
N VAL A 153 5.67 -18.37 -22.85
CA VAL A 153 6.78 -17.48 -22.50
C VAL A 153 6.27 -16.26 -21.74
N ILE A 154 5.21 -15.61 -22.23
CA ILE A 154 4.58 -14.46 -21.57
C ILE A 154 4.07 -14.84 -20.17
N ALA A 155 3.35 -15.95 -20.03
CA ALA A 155 2.83 -16.44 -18.76
C ALA A 155 3.96 -16.79 -17.78
N THR A 156 5.07 -17.37 -18.26
CA THR A 156 6.25 -17.65 -17.44
C THR A 156 6.90 -16.35 -16.94
N LEU A 157 7.04 -15.35 -17.82
CA LEU A 157 7.56 -14.02 -17.44
C LEU A 157 6.64 -13.33 -16.42
N VAL A 158 5.33 -13.41 -16.62
CA VAL A 158 4.33 -12.89 -15.67
C VAL A 158 4.41 -13.63 -14.33
N GLY A 159 4.53 -14.95 -14.33
CA GLY A 159 4.71 -15.76 -13.12
C GLY A 159 5.99 -15.38 -12.36
N PHE A 160 7.08 -15.12 -13.07
CA PHE A 160 8.32 -14.62 -12.49
C PHE A 160 8.19 -13.21 -11.91
N LEU A 161 7.51 -12.30 -12.61
CA LEU A 161 7.18 -10.96 -12.09
C LEU A 161 6.31 -11.06 -10.83
N LEU A 162 5.33 -11.97 -10.81
CA LEU A 162 4.50 -12.28 -9.65
C LEU A 162 5.29 -12.92 -8.51
N LEU A 163 6.43 -13.55 -8.76
CA LEU A 163 7.28 -14.06 -7.68
C LEU A 163 8.08 -12.92 -7.00
N ILE A 164 8.51 -11.93 -7.77
CA ILE A 164 9.43 -10.88 -7.30
C ILE A 164 8.71 -9.61 -6.85
N HIS A 165 7.48 -9.37 -7.32
CA HIS A 165 6.78 -8.11 -7.11
C HIS A 165 6.76 -7.67 -5.64
N LYS A 166 6.48 -8.56 -4.68
CA LYS A 166 6.40 -8.18 -3.25
C LYS A 166 7.69 -7.59 -2.73
N ARG A 167 8.83 -8.17 -3.11
CA ARG A 167 10.16 -7.66 -2.72
C ARG A 167 10.46 -6.33 -3.40
N PHE A 168 10.16 -6.24 -4.70
CA PHE A 168 10.37 -5.02 -5.47
C PHE A 168 9.52 -3.86 -4.91
N PHE A 169 8.23 -4.07 -4.69
CA PHE A 169 7.34 -3.06 -4.12
C PHE A 169 7.68 -2.72 -2.68
N SER A 170 8.15 -3.67 -1.87
CA SER A 170 8.66 -3.38 -0.53
C SER A 170 9.89 -2.46 -0.56
N LEU A 171 10.80 -2.66 -1.53
CA LEU A 171 11.94 -1.77 -1.73
C LEU A 171 11.50 -0.37 -2.18
N VAL A 172 10.55 -0.27 -3.12
CA VAL A 172 9.98 1.00 -3.55
C VAL A 172 9.32 1.74 -2.37
N ASN A 173 8.55 1.02 -1.55
CA ASN A 173 7.92 1.56 -0.34
C ASN A 173 8.96 2.09 0.64
N LEU A 174 10.07 1.36 0.83
CA LEU A 174 11.16 1.79 1.70
C LEU A 174 11.80 3.10 1.21
N ILE A 175 12.01 3.22 -0.10
CA ILE A 175 12.51 4.46 -0.72
C ILE A 175 11.52 5.61 -0.47
N TYR A 176 10.22 5.37 -0.65
CA TYR A 176 9.18 6.39 -0.43
C TYR A 176 9.10 6.85 1.01
N VAL A 177 9.12 5.92 1.97
CA VAL A 177 9.16 6.25 3.40
C VAL A 177 10.41 7.06 3.72
N SER A 178 11.57 6.65 3.22
CA SER A 178 12.84 7.35 3.46
C SER A 178 12.79 8.80 2.95
N PHE A 179 12.34 9.02 1.72
CA PHE A 179 12.16 10.37 1.18
C PHE A 179 11.09 11.16 1.93
N ALA A 180 10.00 10.52 2.35
CA ALA A 180 8.94 11.20 3.07
C ALA A 180 9.42 11.71 4.43
N LEU A 181 10.13 10.87 5.19
CA LEU A 181 10.71 11.27 6.48
C LEU A 181 11.76 12.37 6.31
N TYR A 182 12.56 12.29 5.24
CA TYR A 182 13.52 13.35 4.89
C TYR A 182 12.83 14.69 4.58
N PHE A 183 11.77 14.69 3.77
CA PHE A 183 11.03 15.92 3.45
C PHE A 183 10.29 16.50 4.66
N LEU A 184 9.71 15.66 5.52
CA LEU A 184 9.13 16.11 6.79
C LEU A 184 10.17 16.79 7.67
N TYR A 185 11.37 16.23 7.77
CA TYR A 185 12.48 16.83 8.53
C TYR A 185 12.93 18.17 7.95
N LEU A 186 13.08 18.27 6.63
CA LEU A 186 13.43 19.53 5.97
C LEU A 186 12.37 20.61 6.19
N GLY A 187 11.10 20.28 5.98
CA GLY A 187 10.00 21.22 6.21
C GLY A 187 9.89 21.65 7.66
N TYR A 188 10.12 20.73 8.61
CA TYR A 188 10.17 21.04 10.04
C TYR A 188 11.26 22.06 10.39
N LYS A 189 12.45 21.93 9.78
CA LYS A 189 13.57 22.85 10.02
C LYS A 189 13.23 24.29 9.63
N ASN A 190 12.42 24.45 8.57
CA ASN A 190 12.04 25.73 8.01
C ASN A 190 10.91 26.45 8.77
N ILE A 191 10.30 25.82 9.78
CA ILE A 191 9.27 26.47 10.59
C ILE A 191 9.91 27.49 11.54
N GLU A 192 9.53 28.75 11.34
CA GLU A 192 9.94 29.89 12.18
C GLU A 192 9.09 30.02 13.46
N ASN A 193 7.77 29.80 13.35
CA ASN A 193 6.86 29.96 14.49
C ASN A 193 7.05 28.83 15.53
N PRO A 194 7.45 29.15 16.79
CA PRO A 194 7.79 28.14 17.79
C PRO A 194 6.58 27.31 18.25
N ARG A 195 5.38 27.89 18.29
CA ARG A 195 4.16 27.17 18.69
C ARG A 195 3.76 26.14 17.63
N LEU A 196 3.77 26.56 16.36
CA LEU A 196 3.51 25.66 15.23
C LEU A 196 4.57 24.54 15.18
N LYS A 197 5.84 24.89 15.43
CA LYS A 197 6.94 23.93 15.44
C LYS A 197 6.75 22.82 16.48
N GLN A 198 6.21 23.14 17.67
CA GLN A 198 5.93 22.12 18.69
C GLN A 198 4.80 21.17 18.25
N GLN A 199 3.71 21.70 17.68
CA GLN A 199 2.60 20.88 17.18
C GLN A 199 3.04 19.96 16.04
N VAL A 200 3.79 20.52 15.08
CA VAL A 200 4.32 19.75 13.94
C VAL A 200 5.32 18.69 14.41
N ARG A 201 6.16 18.98 15.42
CA ARG A 201 7.09 17.99 15.97
C ARG A 201 6.35 16.76 16.47
N LEU A 202 5.22 16.94 17.17
CA LEU A 202 4.43 15.82 17.68
C LEU A 202 3.89 14.95 16.54
N VAL A 203 3.34 15.57 15.51
CA VAL A 203 2.84 14.87 14.30
C VAL A 203 3.98 14.11 13.60
N ILE A 204 5.13 14.75 13.39
CA ILE A 204 6.29 14.12 12.75
C ILE A 204 6.80 12.95 13.58
N ASN A 205 6.89 13.09 14.90
CA ASN A 205 7.32 12.01 15.77
C ASN A 205 6.36 10.81 15.70
N GLY A 206 5.05 11.05 15.66
CA GLY A 206 4.05 9.99 15.47
C GLY A 206 4.27 9.24 14.15
N ILE A 207 4.44 9.97 13.05
CA ILE A 207 4.75 9.38 11.72
C ILE A 207 6.07 8.60 11.76
N TRP A 208 7.12 9.15 12.37
CA TRP A 208 8.42 8.49 12.47
C TRP A 208 8.34 7.16 13.22
N VAL A 209 7.66 7.13 14.37
CA VAL A 209 7.52 5.90 15.17
C VAL A 209 6.65 4.89 14.43
N ALA A 210 5.50 5.30 13.90
CA ALA A 210 4.61 4.41 13.15
C ALA A 210 5.31 3.83 11.91
N MET A 211 5.98 4.67 11.11
CA MET A 211 6.71 4.21 9.92
C MET A 211 7.95 3.39 10.29
N GLY A 212 8.66 3.74 11.37
CA GLY A 212 9.79 2.96 11.86
C GLY A 212 9.38 1.54 12.26
N LEU A 213 8.31 1.41 13.04
CA LEU A 213 7.74 0.10 13.40
C LEU A 213 7.31 -0.68 12.17
N TYR A 214 6.66 -0.03 11.21
CA TYR A 214 6.24 -0.65 9.96
C TYR A 214 7.44 -1.15 9.13
N VAL A 215 8.47 -0.32 8.95
CA VAL A 215 9.67 -0.66 8.19
C VAL A 215 10.40 -1.85 8.80
N ILE A 216 10.59 -1.84 10.13
CA ILE A 216 11.28 -2.92 10.85
C ILE A 216 10.44 -4.20 10.87
N GLY A 217 9.13 -4.09 11.07
CA GLY A 217 8.24 -5.25 11.18
C GLY A 217 7.86 -5.89 9.85
N PHE A 218 7.88 -5.14 8.74
CA PHE A 218 7.32 -5.60 7.46
C PHE A 218 8.27 -5.40 6.27
N LEU A 219 8.73 -4.18 6.00
CA LEU A 219 9.52 -3.94 4.77
C LEU A 219 10.88 -4.62 4.79
N ILE A 220 11.65 -4.45 5.86
CA ILE A 220 12.98 -5.06 5.98
C ILE A 220 12.89 -6.59 5.96
N PRO A 221 11.99 -7.24 6.74
CA PRO A 221 11.81 -8.69 6.67
C PRO A 221 11.39 -9.20 5.29
N GLU A 222 10.49 -8.51 4.59
CA GLU A 222 10.06 -8.90 3.25
C GLU A 222 11.22 -8.82 2.24
N ILE A 223 12.01 -7.75 2.30
CA ILE A 223 13.19 -7.55 1.42
C ILE A 223 14.26 -8.61 1.72
N LEU A 224 14.58 -8.83 3.00
CA LEU A 224 15.62 -9.77 3.43
C LEU A 224 15.14 -11.23 3.53
N SER A 225 13.86 -11.48 3.28
CA SER A 225 13.20 -12.79 3.42
C SER A 225 13.30 -13.41 4.81
N PHE A 226 13.30 -12.56 5.85
CA PHE A 226 13.19 -13.00 7.25
C PHE A 226 11.73 -13.22 7.63
N LYS A 227 11.47 -14.27 8.40
CA LYS A 227 10.13 -14.58 8.92
C LYS A 227 10.08 -14.29 10.42
N PHE A 228 9.33 -13.26 10.81
CA PHE A 228 9.00 -13.07 12.22
C PHE A 228 7.90 -14.05 12.66
N PRO A 229 7.87 -14.42 13.95
CA PRO A 229 6.72 -15.09 14.55
C PRO A 229 5.45 -14.27 14.33
N SER A 230 4.33 -14.93 14.04
CA SER A 230 3.03 -14.28 13.78
C SER A 230 2.61 -13.34 14.91
N SER A 231 2.83 -13.75 16.17
CA SER A 231 2.52 -12.96 17.35
C SER A 231 3.30 -11.64 17.42
N LEU A 232 4.59 -11.66 17.08
CA LEU A 232 5.41 -10.44 17.08
C LEU A 232 4.95 -9.48 15.98
N ARG A 233 4.63 -10.02 14.80
CA ARG A 233 4.15 -9.23 13.67
C ARG A 233 2.82 -8.54 14.00
N ASP A 234 1.89 -9.25 14.62
CA ASP A 234 0.58 -8.70 15.02
C ASP A 234 0.73 -7.62 16.11
N ILE A 235 1.61 -7.83 17.10
CA ILE A 235 1.90 -6.81 18.12
C ILE A 235 2.50 -5.55 17.50
N MET A 236 3.46 -5.70 16.58
CA MET A 236 4.07 -4.54 15.89
C MET A 236 3.04 -3.80 15.01
N LEU A 237 2.11 -4.51 14.39
CA LEU A 237 1.03 -3.92 13.58
C LEU A 237 0.05 -3.14 14.46
N VAL A 238 -0.38 -3.73 15.58
CA VAL A 238 -1.24 -3.06 16.56
C VAL A 238 -0.53 -1.83 17.14
N ALA A 239 0.74 -1.94 17.52
CA ALA A 239 1.52 -0.81 18.01
C ALA A 239 1.63 0.31 16.95
N THR A 240 1.84 -0.05 15.69
CA THR A 240 1.87 0.91 14.57
C THR A 240 0.53 1.64 14.45
N LEU A 241 -0.60 0.92 14.53
CA LEU A 241 -1.95 1.48 14.44
C LEU A 241 -2.38 2.27 15.67
N LEU A 242 -1.72 2.10 16.82
CA LEU A 242 -2.00 2.88 18.02
C LEU A 242 -1.17 4.16 18.09
N VAL A 243 0.02 4.16 17.49
CA VAL A 243 0.92 5.33 17.49
C VAL A 243 0.72 6.23 16.26
N GLY A 244 0.24 5.66 15.15
CA GLY A 244 0.04 6.34 13.87
C GLY A 244 -1.16 7.30 13.74
N PRO A 245 -2.33 7.06 14.37
CA PRO A 245 -3.44 8.02 14.45
C PRO A 245 -3.15 9.15 15.44
#